data_AF-A0A6B9YQE5-F1
#
_entry.id   AF-A0A6B9YQE5-F1
#
_cell.length_a   1.000
_cell.length_b   1.000
_cell.length_c   1.000
_cell.angle_alpha   90.00
_cell.angle_beta   90.00
_cell.angle_gamma   90.00
#
_symmetry.space_group_name_H-M   'P 1'
#
loop_
_entity.id
_entity.type
_entity.pdbx_description
1 polymer ?
#
loop_
_entity_poly.entity_id
_entity_poly.type
_entity_poly.pdbx_seq_one_letter_code
_entity_poly.pdbx_strand_id
1 'polypeptide(L)'
;MARVGIALLWVSFLFCFCMTAGAAKPNGARDSDGDGLTDRLEDTLLQQFQPTWMISHEDCSKEPGRFRLGAAIPTVLDDDGTIYGQASPYQNRRDEVELHFYHLWRQDCGEMGHALDAEHVSVLLRRTSDDGAGSEWTAIYWYAAAHEDTVCDASQMSRASTLEAEDHGAKVWISPGKHASFLNEELCSHGCGGDRCTEMHAMKRSDVINLGEFRHPADGMTWIGSSRWPLAEKMRRTDFTEPRVRRMNRLPDTDIAWANPAKRPAQAAIYGGNSALGGIATGGRSTDTALVLANDSTGRALGKAQDRTGDALKKSWNNVIKAVGGAAKATGQAIEGKSEREGDRSHQ
;
A
#
# COMPACT_ATOMS: atom_id res chain seq x y z
N MET A 1 50.51 78.87 9.33
CA MET A 1 50.32 77.44 9.66
C MET A 1 49.76 76.75 8.43
N ALA A 2 50.47 75.74 7.95
CA ALA A 2 50.41 75.22 6.59
C ALA A 2 49.15 74.39 6.29
N ARG A 3 48.57 74.59 5.11
CA ARG A 3 47.53 73.74 4.51
C ARG A 3 48.22 72.64 3.69
N VAL A 4 47.93 71.38 4.00
CA VAL A 4 48.37 70.22 3.22
C VAL A 4 47.15 69.63 2.52
N GLY A 5 47.11 69.74 1.19
CA GLY A 5 46.11 69.12 0.34
C GLY A 5 46.53 67.70 -0.04
N ILE A 6 45.61 66.75 0.09
CA ILE A 6 45.80 65.37 -0.36
C ILE A 6 44.98 65.21 -1.64
N ALA A 7 45.69 65.07 -2.76
CA ALA A 7 45.12 64.73 -4.06
C ALA A 7 44.94 63.22 -4.16
N LEU A 8 43.70 62.75 -4.23
CA LEU A 8 43.36 61.35 -4.50
C LEU A 8 43.34 61.12 -6.02
N LEU A 9 44.37 60.42 -6.52
CA LEU A 9 44.40 59.87 -7.88
C LEU A 9 43.39 58.72 -7.99
N TRP A 10 42.39 58.90 -8.85
CA TRP A 10 41.53 57.83 -9.35
C TRP A 10 42.19 57.15 -10.54
N VAL A 11 42.63 55.90 -10.39
CA VAL A 11 43.09 55.05 -11.50
C VAL A 11 41.92 54.19 -11.96
N SER A 12 41.29 54.59 -13.06
CA SER A 12 40.26 53.80 -13.74
C SER A 12 40.92 52.64 -14.50
N PHE A 13 40.87 51.43 -13.92
CA PHE A 13 41.20 50.19 -14.62
C PHE A 13 40.01 49.76 -15.48
N LEU A 14 40.09 50.03 -16.78
CA LEU A 14 39.13 49.58 -17.78
C LEU A 14 39.44 48.11 -18.13
N PHE A 15 38.95 47.16 -17.32
CA PHE A 15 39.02 45.74 -17.65
C PHE A 15 37.96 45.42 -18.71
N CYS A 16 38.41 45.29 -19.96
CA CYS A 16 37.61 44.76 -21.06
C CYS A 16 37.40 43.26 -20.84
N PHE A 17 36.33 42.90 -20.12
CA PHE A 17 35.89 41.52 -19.96
C PHE A 17 35.24 41.08 -21.28
N CYS A 18 36.01 40.42 -22.14
CA CYS A 18 35.45 39.64 -23.25
C CYS A 18 34.58 38.52 -22.65
N MET A 19 33.28 38.79 -22.50
CA MET A 19 32.30 37.77 -22.20
C MET A 19 32.18 36.87 -23.43
N THR A 20 32.95 35.78 -23.47
CA THR A 20 32.64 34.66 -24.33
C THR A 20 31.32 34.08 -23.83
N ALA A 21 30.22 34.47 -24.47
CA ALA A 21 28.94 33.82 -24.35
C ALA A 21 29.08 32.39 -24.89
N GLY A 22 29.63 31.51 -24.07
CA GLY A 22 29.54 30.07 -24.29
C GLY A 22 28.06 29.75 -24.28
N ALA A 23 27.53 29.34 -25.43
CA ALA A 23 26.23 28.70 -25.50
C ALA A 23 26.25 27.54 -24.50
N ALA A 24 25.60 27.74 -23.35
CA ALA A 24 25.34 26.66 -22.42
C ALA A 24 24.62 25.60 -23.25
N LYS A 25 25.27 24.46 -23.47
CA LYS A 25 24.58 23.31 -24.06
C LYS A 25 23.31 23.14 -23.23
N PRO A 26 22.12 23.03 -23.85
CA PRO A 26 20.93 22.72 -23.08
C PRO A 26 21.32 21.53 -22.21
N ASN A 27 21.23 21.69 -20.89
CA ASN A 27 21.52 20.60 -19.96
C ASN A 27 20.66 19.45 -20.45
N GLY A 28 21.31 18.49 -21.12
CA GLY A 28 20.64 17.28 -21.58
C GLY A 28 19.90 16.76 -20.36
N ALA A 29 18.63 16.42 -20.55
CA ALA A 29 17.81 15.94 -19.46
C ALA A 29 18.58 14.79 -18.79
N ARG A 30 18.99 15.02 -17.55
CA ARG A 30 19.86 14.12 -16.79
C ARG A 30 19.04 12.86 -16.50
N ASP A 31 19.68 11.72 -16.66
CA ASP A 31 19.18 10.39 -16.32
C ASP A 31 20.19 9.86 -15.29
N SER A 32 19.88 10.08 -14.01
CA SER A 32 20.84 9.89 -12.92
C SER A 32 21.08 8.42 -12.58
N ASP A 33 20.11 7.53 -12.83
CA ASP A 33 20.19 6.10 -12.53
C ASP A 33 20.32 5.19 -13.77
N GLY A 34 20.23 5.77 -14.97
CA GLY A 34 20.54 5.13 -16.25
C GLY A 34 19.44 4.20 -16.75
N ASP A 35 18.21 4.37 -16.29
CA ASP A 35 17.08 3.51 -16.67
C ASP A 35 16.46 3.91 -18.03
N GLY A 36 16.85 5.06 -18.57
CA GLY A 36 16.38 5.60 -19.85
C GLY A 36 15.22 6.58 -19.73
N LEU A 37 14.73 6.86 -18.52
CA LEU A 37 13.94 8.03 -18.18
C LEU A 37 14.87 9.18 -17.77
N THR A 38 14.35 10.39 -17.78
CA THR A 38 15.14 11.54 -17.32
C THR A 38 14.57 11.96 -15.98
N ASP A 39 15.42 12.39 -15.04
CA ASP A 39 15.02 12.84 -13.69
C ASP A 39 13.82 13.81 -13.77
N ARG A 40 13.86 14.74 -14.73
CA ARG A 40 12.78 15.72 -14.95
C ARG A 40 11.45 15.07 -15.38
N LEU A 41 11.51 14.06 -16.24
CA LEU A 41 10.32 13.34 -16.69
C LEU A 41 9.72 12.54 -15.53
N GLU A 42 10.55 11.83 -14.77
CA GLU A 42 10.12 11.09 -13.58
C GLU A 42 9.42 12.00 -12.58
N ASP A 43 10.04 13.13 -12.22
CA ASP A 43 9.46 14.12 -11.31
C ASP A 43 8.12 14.66 -11.85
N THR A 44 8.05 14.90 -13.17
CA THR A 44 6.81 15.38 -13.81
C THR A 44 5.70 14.33 -13.71
N LEU A 45 5.99 13.06 -13.99
CA LEU A 45 5.02 11.97 -13.94
C LEU A 45 4.58 11.66 -12.50
N LEU A 46 5.53 11.60 -11.56
CA LEU A 46 5.25 11.42 -10.13
C LEU A 46 4.37 12.55 -9.60
N GLN A 47 4.64 13.79 -10.00
CA GLN A 47 3.81 14.92 -9.59
C GLN A 47 2.43 14.88 -10.24
N GLN A 48 2.32 14.61 -11.55
CA GLN A 48 1.05 14.56 -12.27
C GLN A 48 0.11 13.49 -11.71
N PHE A 49 0.65 12.28 -11.51
CA PHE A 49 -0.12 11.11 -11.10
C PHE A 49 -0.10 10.86 -9.59
N GLN A 50 0.35 11.81 -8.77
CA GLN A 50 0.31 11.66 -7.32
C GLN A 50 -1.12 11.41 -6.83
N PRO A 51 -1.40 10.31 -6.09
CA PRO A 51 -2.73 10.02 -5.59
C PRO A 51 -3.27 11.08 -4.62
N THR A 52 -4.60 11.16 -4.54
CA THR A 52 -5.27 11.82 -3.41
C THR A 52 -5.43 10.80 -2.28
N TRP A 53 -4.67 10.98 -1.21
CA TRP A 53 -4.65 10.06 -0.08
C TRP A 53 -5.76 10.41 0.91
N MET A 54 -6.66 9.46 1.14
CA MET A 54 -7.67 9.51 2.18
C MET A 54 -7.15 8.73 3.38
N ILE A 55 -6.95 9.41 4.50
CA ILE A 55 -6.43 8.85 5.76
C ILE A 55 -7.40 9.14 6.91
N SER A 56 -7.34 8.35 7.99
CA SER A 56 -8.18 8.59 9.17
C SER A 56 -7.49 9.53 10.16
N HIS A 57 -8.25 10.41 10.81
CA HIS A 57 -7.74 11.20 11.94
C HIS A 57 -7.39 10.34 13.16
N GLU A 58 -7.92 9.13 13.23
CA GLU A 58 -7.72 8.19 14.35
C GLU A 58 -6.51 7.28 14.14
N ASP A 59 -5.75 7.46 13.06
CA ASP A 59 -4.55 6.66 12.81
C ASP A 59 -3.48 6.92 13.89
N CYS A 60 -2.92 5.84 14.42
CA CYS A 60 -1.90 5.88 15.47
C CYS A 60 -0.57 6.48 15.01
N SER A 61 -0.22 6.32 13.74
CA SER A 61 0.98 6.88 13.12
C SER A 61 0.69 8.23 12.44
N LYS A 62 -0.53 8.77 12.59
CA LYS A 62 -1.05 10.04 12.07
C LYS A 62 -1.00 10.18 10.56
N GLU A 63 0.20 10.27 9.99
CA GLU A 63 0.49 10.45 8.56
C GLU A 63 1.76 9.67 8.16
N PRO A 64 1.97 9.39 6.87
CA PRO A 64 3.24 8.89 6.36
C PRO A 64 4.42 9.75 6.81
N GLY A 65 5.51 9.10 7.19
CA GLY A 65 6.67 9.73 7.79
C GLY A 65 7.78 10.08 6.82
N ARG A 66 8.48 11.17 7.11
CA ARG A 66 9.73 11.54 6.44
C ARG A 66 10.92 10.87 7.12
N PHE A 67 11.80 10.27 6.35
CA PHE A 67 12.97 9.53 6.83
C PHE A 67 14.27 10.31 6.70
N ARG A 68 15.20 10.07 7.65
CA ARG A 68 16.51 10.71 7.69
C ARG A 68 17.42 10.24 6.55
N LEU A 69 17.88 11.18 5.72
CA LEU A 69 18.92 10.93 4.72
C LEU A 69 20.27 10.56 5.37
N GLY A 70 21.04 9.71 4.69
CA GLY A 70 22.34 9.17 5.11
C GLY A 70 22.27 8.09 6.19
N ALA A 71 21.09 7.81 6.75
CA ALA A 71 20.92 6.75 7.74
C ALA A 71 20.77 5.39 7.05
N ALA A 72 21.55 4.39 7.47
CA ALA A 72 21.36 3.01 7.02
C ALA A 72 20.13 2.34 7.65
N ILE A 73 19.77 2.77 8.86
CA ILE A 73 18.58 2.32 9.58
C ILE A 73 17.46 3.35 9.34
N PRO A 74 16.27 2.93 8.85
CA PRO A 74 15.14 3.83 8.65
C PRO A 74 14.82 4.53 9.95
N THR A 75 15.00 5.86 9.96
CA THR A 75 14.77 6.69 11.13
C THR A 75 13.81 7.81 10.74
N VAL A 76 12.60 7.75 11.28
CA VAL A 76 11.57 8.75 11.03
C VAL A 76 11.97 10.07 11.70
N LEU A 77 11.94 11.15 10.93
CA LEU A 77 12.15 12.52 11.38
C LEU A 77 10.83 13.13 11.85
N ASP A 78 9.76 12.96 11.07
CA ASP A 78 8.45 13.53 11.32
C ASP A 78 7.36 12.69 10.64
N ASP A 79 6.13 12.80 11.10
CA ASP A 79 4.93 12.15 10.53
C ASP A 79 4.12 13.25 9.81
N ASP A 80 4.60 13.66 8.63
CA ASP A 80 4.24 14.92 7.96
C ASP A 80 3.56 14.75 6.58
N GLY A 81 3.12 13.53 6.28
CA GLY A 81 2.45 13.20 5.03
C GLY A 81 3.39 12.99 3.85
N THR A 82 4.69 12.85 4.09
CA THR A 82 5.68 12.64 3.02
C THR A 82 5.39 11.37 2.24
N ILE A 83 5.23 11.52 0.92
CA ILE A 83 5.12 10.42 -0.04
C ILE A 83 6.42 10.28 -0.81
N TYR A 84 6.83 9.04 -1.01
CA TYR A 84 7.99 8.67 -1.80
C TYR A 84 7.55 8.07 -3.13
N GLY A 85 8.29 8.34 -4.20
CA GLY A 85 7.96 7.90 -5.54
C GLY A 85 9.09 7.09 -6.17
N GLN A 86 8.76 6.19 -7.07
CA GLN A 86 9.71 5.57 -8.00
C GLN A 86 9.04 5.55 -9.38
N ALA A 87 9.80 5.88 -10.42
CA ALA A 87 9.36 5.78 -11.79
C ALA A 87 10.32 4.85 -12.53
N SER A 88 9.79 3.87 -13.27
CA SER A 88 10.63 2.91 -14.00
C SER A 88 10.01 2.52 -15.34
N PRO A 89 10.80 2.21 -16.38
CA PRO A 89 10.29 1.66 -17.63
C PRO A 89 9.60 0.32 -17.41
N TYR A 90 8.35 0.21 -17.84
CA TYR A 90 7.62 -1.05 -17.70
C TYR A 90 8.10 -2.07 -18.74
N GLN A 91 8.68 -3.19 -18.28
CA GLN A 91 9.16 -4.29 -19.14
C GLN A 91 10.11 -3.85 -20.27
N ASN A 92 10.98 -2.84 -20.01
CA ASN A 92 11.88 -2.22 -21.00
C ASN A 92 11.18 -1.53 -22.17
N ARG A 93 9.89 -1.21 -22.04
CA ARG A 93 9.14 -0.44 -23.03
C ARG A 93 9.33 1.04 -22.76
N ARG A 94 9.68 1.80 -23.79
CA ARG A 94 9.92 3.25 -23.68
C ARG A 94 8.64 4.09 -23.74
N ASP A 95 7.54 3.46 -24.13
CA ASP A 95 6.20 4.06 -24.21
C ASP A 95 5.33 3.73 -23.01
N GLU A 96 5.85 2.97 -22.03
CA GLU A 96 5.11 2.60 -20.81
C GLU A 96 6.01 2.78 -19.59
N VAL A 97 5.47 3.42 -18.56
CA VAL A 97 6.18 3.72 -17.30
C VAL A 97 5.32 3.22 -16.17
N GLU A 98 5.94 2.50 -15.24
CA GLU A 98 5.31 2.13 -13.97
C GLU A 98 5.78 3.11 -12.91
N LEU A 99 4.82 3.78 -12.26
CA LEU A 99 5.08 4.59 -11.08
C LEU A 99 4.66 3.82 -9.85
N HIS A 100 5.49 3.83 -8.81
CA HIS A 100 5.12 3.42 -7.46
C HIS A 100 5.12 4.64 -6.54
N PHE A 101 4.09 4.74 -5.72
CA PHE A 101 3.97 5.70 -4.63
C PHE A 101 3.98 4.95 -3.32
N TYR A 102 5.01 5.19 -2.52
CA TYR A 102 5.20 4.58 -1.21
C TYR A 102 4.77 5.57 -0.12
N HIS A 103 3.89 5.10 0.75
CA HIS A 103 3.62 5.75 2.02
C HIS A 103 4.28 4.92 3.13
N LEU A 104 5.27 5.54 3.76
CA LEU A 104 6.18 4.89 4.71
C LEU A 104 5.82 5.33 6.12
N TRP A 105 5.49 4.39 6.99
CA TRP A 105 4.94 4.68 8.31
C TRP A 105 5.94 4.36 9.41
N ARG A 106 5.81 5.09 10.53
CA ARG A 106 6.59 4.84 11.73
C ARG A 106 6.24 3.49 12.34
N GLN A 107 4.97 3.10 12.29
CA GLN A 107 4.46 1.94 13.00
C GLN A 107 3.12 1.47 12.43
N ASP A 108 3.00 0.19 12.07
CA ASP A 108 1.71 -0.54 12.01
C ASP A 108 1.22 -0.75 13.45
N CYS A 109 0.01 -0.32 13.77
CA CYS A 109 -0.63 -0.51 15.07
C CYS A 109 -1.93 -1.30 15.00
N GLY A 110 -2.15 -2.03 13.91
CA GLY A 110 -3.19 -3.04 13.88
C GLY A 110 -2.93 -4.14 14.93
N GLU A 111 -3.79 -5.15 14.98
CA GLU A 111 -3.79 -6.15 16.06
C GLU A 111 -2.43 -6.83 16.31
N MET A 112 -1.63 -7.00 15.26
CA MET A 112 -0.23 -7.49 15.31
C MET A 112 0.77 -6.39 14.94
N GLY A 113 0.65 -5.22 15.54
CA GLY A 113 1.42 -4.05 15.19
C GLY A 113 2.94 -4.25 15.29
N HIS A 114 3.68 -3.55 14.44
CA HIS A 114 5.14 -3.56 14.39
C HIS A 114 5.71 -2.19 14.04
N ALA A 115 6.97 -1.95 14.42
CA ALA A 115 7.68 -0.76 14.00
C ALA A 115 8.01 -0.83 12.51
N LEU A 116 7.92 0.33 11.85
CA LEU A 116 8.14 0.53 10.43
C LEU A 116 7.15 -0.26 9.57
N ASP A 117 6.49 0.46 8.68
CA ASP A 117 5.60 -0.15 7.71
C ASP A 117 5.75 0.55 6.37
N ALA A 118 5.76 -0.23 5.30
CA ALA A 118 6.05 0.24 3.96
C ALA A 118 4.97 -0.31 3.03
N GLU A 119 4.08 0.57 2.62
CA GLU A 119 2.94 0.22 1.79
C GLU A 119 2.89 1.14 0.56
N HIS A 120 2.17 0.70 -0.48
CA HIS A 120 2.26 1.37 -1.77
C HIS A 120 1.02 1.26 -2.65
N VAL A 121 0.99 2.17 -3.63
CA VAL A 121 0.08 2.19 -4.77
C VAL A 121 0.93 2.33 -6.01
N SER A 122 0.54 1.71 -7.12
CA SER A 122 1.24 1.87 -8.39
C SER A 122 0.28 2.15 -9.53
N VAL A 123 0.82 2.76 -10.58
CA VAL A 123 0.08 3.09 -11.79
C VAL A 123 0.92 2.75 -13.02
N LEU A 124 0.29 2.09 -13.99
CA LEU A 124 0.88 1.84 -15.29
C LEU A 124 0.44 2.94 -16.26
N LEU A 125 1.41 3.73 -16.70
CA LEU A 125 1.23 4.79 -17.68
C LEU A 125 1.56 4.29 -19.07
N ARG A 126 0.92 4.89 -20.07
CA ARG A 126 1.33 4.78 -21.48
C ARG A 126 1.37 6.16 -22.10
N ARG A 127 2.41 6.35 -22.91
CA ARG A 127 2.56 7.53 -23.75
C ARG A 127 1.64 7.39 -24.97
N THR A 128 0.76 8.36 -25.19
CA THR A 128 0.00 8.45 -26.45
C THR A 128 0.97 8.80 -27.58
N SER A 129 0.78 8.19 -28.76
CA SER A 129 1.66 8.44 -29.90
C SER A 129 1.51 9.87 -30.40
N ASP A 130 2.65 10.49 -30.73
CA ASP A 130 2.75 11.86 -31.23
C ASP A 130 2.05 12.01 -32.60
N ASP A 131 0.78 12.41 -32.58
CA ASP A 131 0.08 12.91 -33.77
C ASP A 131 0.38 14.41 -34.02
N GLY A 132 1.41 14.96 -33.36
CA GLY A 132 1.94 16.31 -33.57
C GLY A 132 1.67 17.32 -32.46
N ALA A 133 1.06 16.93 -31.33
CA ALA A 133 0.69 17.81 -30.22
C ALA A 133 1.58 17.72 -28.97
N GLY A 134 2.65 16.92 -29.01
CA GLY A 134 3.48 16.62 -27.85
C GLY A 134 2.94 15.36 -27.16
N SER A 135 3.87 14.51 -26.72
CA SER A 135 3.52 13.22 -26.14
C SER A 135 2.83 13.41 -24.78
N GLU A 136 1.58 12.99 -24.67
CA GLU A 136 0.84 12.97 -23.41
C GLU A 136 1.01 11.60 -22.73
N TRP A 137 1.06 11.59 -21.41
CA TRP A 137 1.08 10.35 -20.63
C TRP A 137 -0.30 10.14 -20.02
N THR A 138 -0.80 8.92 -20.14
CA THR A 138 -2.12 8.54 -19.64
C THR A 138 -2.00 7.28 -18.79
N ALA A 139 -2.62 7.26 -17.62
CA ALA A 139 -2.75 6.06 -16.80
C ALA A 139 -3.68 5.06 -17.48
N ILE A 140 -3.28 3.79 -17.49
CA ILE A 140 -4.10 2.67 -17.99
C ILE A 140 -4.68 1.88 -16.83
N TYR A 141 -3.86 1.57 -15.84
CA TYR A 141 -4.25 0.77 -14.69
C TYR A 141 -3.69 1.34 -13.41
N TRP A 142 -4.45 1.16 -12.35
CA TRP A 142 -4.06 1.44 -10.98
C TRP A 142 -4.02 0.13 -10.18
N TYR A 143 -3.08 0.05 -9.25
CA TYR A 143 -2.94 -1.03 -8.29
C TYR A 143 -2.80 -0.45 -6.89
N ALA A 144 -3.51 -1.02 -5.92
CA ALA A 144 -3.38 -0.65 -4.51
C ALA A 144 -3.02 -1.90 -3.69
N ALA A 145 -1.89 -1.84 -2.98
CA ALA A 145 -1.44 -2.93 -2.13
C ALA A 145 -2.21 -2.93 -0.81
N ALA A 146 -2.93 -4.03 -0.53
CA ALA A 146 -3.62 -4.23 0.73
C ALA A 146 -3.32 -5.62 1.25
N HIS A 147 -2.59 -5.71 2.38
CA HIS A 147 -2.14 -6.99 2.96
C HIS A 147 -1.37 -7.85 1.97
N GLU A 148 -0.64 -7.21 1.07
CA GLU A 148 0.10 -7.85 -0.01
C GLU A 148 1.07 -8.92 0.53
N ASP A 149 1.27 -9.98 -0.24
CA ASP A 149 2.14 -11.13 0.12
C ASP A 149 1.71 -11.91 1.37
N THR A 150 0.56 -11.60 1.96
CA THR A 150 0.01 -12.35 3.09
C THR A 150 -1.05 -13.37 2.63
N VAL A 151 -1.53 -14.20 3.57
CA VAL A 151 -2.75 -15.02 3.36
C VAL A 151 -4.01 -14.17 3.19
N CYS A 152 -3.93 -12.90 3.58
CA CYS A 152 -5.00 -11.94 3.59
C CYS A 152 -4.90 -10.88 2.49
N ASP A 153 -4.13 -11.15 1.45
CA ASP A 153 -3.93 -10.24 0.31
C ASP A 153 -5.25 -9.80 -0.33
N ALA A 154 -5.60 -8.55 -0.05
CA ALA A 154 -6.77 -7.83 -0.52
C ALA A 154 -6.36 -6.76 -1.55
N SER A 155 -5.19 -6.87 -2.17
CA SER A 155 -4.71 -5.90 -3.15
C SER A 155 -5.68 -5.79 -4.32
N GLN A 156 -5.81 -4.59 -4.87
CA GLN A 156 -6.80 -4.23 -5.87
C GLN A 156 -6.14 -3.76 -7.14
N MET A 157 -6.83 -3.94 -8.26
CA MET A 157 -6.42 -3.43 -9.55
C MET A 157 -7.66 -2.96 -10.31
N SER A 158 -7.56 -1.81 -10.98
CA SER A 158 -8.65 -1.28 -11.81
C SER A 158 -8.09 -0.54 -13.02
N ARG A 159 -8.95 -0.28 -14.01
CA ARG A 159 -8.60 0.64 -15.09
C ARG A 159 -8.60 2.06 -14.54
N ALA A 160 -7.75 2.90 -15.09
CA ALA A 160 -7.75 4.32 -14.75
C ALA A 160 -9.11 4.98 -15.05
N SER A 161 -9.77 4.59 -16.14
CA SER A 161 -11.11 5.06 -16.49
C SER A 161 -12.20 4.70 -15.48
N THR A 162 -12.07 3.57 -14.79
CA THR A 162 -13.00 3.21 -13.70
C THR A 162 -12.90 4.19 -12.54
N LEU A 163 -11.71 4.72 -12.32
CA LEU A 163 -11.39 5.59 -11.19
C LEU A 163 -11.45 7.08 -11.57
N GLU A 164 -11.77 7.38 -12.83
CA GLU A 164 -11.67 8.72 -13.42
C GLU A 164 -10.28 9.31 -13.17
N ALA A 165 -9.21 8.53 -13.40
CA ALA A 165 -7.83 8.86 -13.04
C ALA A 165 -6.84 8.60 -14.17
N GLU A 166 -7.25 8.88 -15.41
CA GLU A 166 -6.43 8.72 -16.62
C GLU A 166 -5.34 9.79 -16.79
N ASP A 167 -5.61 11.02 -16.35
CA ASP A 167 -4.75 12.20 -16.54
C ASP A 167 -4.22 12.79 -15.22
N HIS A 168 -4.61 12.20 -14.08
CA HIS A 168 -4.22 12.60 -12.73
C HIS A 168 -4.18 11.40 -11.77
N GLY A 169 -3.79 11.65 -10.51
CA GLY A 169 -3.72 10.59 -9.50
C GLY A 169 -5.10 10.13 -9.00
N ALA A 170 -5.24 8.82 -8.80
CA ALA A 170 -6.44 8.22 -8.23
C ALA A 170 -6.68 8.64 -6.77
N LYS A 171 -7.94 8.55 -6.33
CA LYS A 171 -8.27 8.60 -4.90
C LYS A 171 -7.96 7.24 -4.27
N VAL A 172 -7.21 7.25 -3.17
CA VAL A 172 -6.79 6.04 -2.45
C VAL A 172 -7.19 6.16 -1.00
N TRP A 173 -7.77 5.11 -0.44
CA TRP A 173 -8.13 5.04 0.97
C TRP A 173 -7.17 4.14 1.72
N ILE A 174 -6.59 4.68 2.80
CA ILE A 174 -5.63 3.96 3.64
C ILE A 174 -6.33 3.55 4.93
N SER A 175 -6.43 2.24 5.17
CA SER A 175 -7.01 1.68 6.39
C SER A 175 -6.17 2.05 7.61
N PRO A 176 -6.77 2.58 8.71
CA PRO A 176 -5.99 3.05 9.84
C PRO A 176 -5.35 1.90 10.61
N GLY A 177 -4.11 2.12 11.05
CA GLY A 177 -3.29 1.20 11.83
C GLY A 177 -2.70 0.04 11.05
N LYS A 178 -3.36 -0.44 9.98
CA LYS A 178 -2.78 -1.43 9.04
C LYS A 178 -2.17 -0.83 7.79
N HIS A 179 -2.59 0.39 7.45
CA HIS A 179 -2.18 1.14 6.27
C HIS A 179 -2.35 0.43 4.93
N ALA A 180 -3.19 -0.61 4.87
CA ALA A 180 -3.58 -1.23 3.62
C ALA A 180 -4.26 -0.19 2.70
N SER A 181 -3.87 -0.17 1.42
CA SER A 181 -4.33 0.78 0.42
C SER A 181 -5.46 0.20 -0.44
N PHE A 182 -6.51 1.01 -0.65
CA PHE A 182 -7.70 0.62 -1.39
C PHE A 182 -8.06 1.66 -2.47
N LEU A 183 -8.54 1.19 -3.61
CA LEU A 183 -9.05 2.03 -4.72
C LEU A 183 -10.53 2.41 -4.55
N ASN A 184 -11.16 1.95 -3.46
CA ASN A 184 -12.56 2.20 -3.17
C ASN A 184 -12.84 2.12 -1.67
N GLU A 185 -13.57 3.10 -1.13
CA GLU A 185 -13.92 3.22 0.29
C GLU A 185 -14.71 2.01 0.84
N GLU A 186 -15.69 1.55 0.07
CA GLU A 186 -16.55 0.44 0.45
C GLU A 186 -15.72 -0.85 0.54
N LEU A 187 -14.81 -1.08 -0.41
CA LEU A 187 -13.91 -2.23 -0.35
C LEU A 187 -12.91 -2.17 0.80
N CYS A 188 -12.46 -0.97 1.21
CA CYS A 188 -11.64 -0.81 2.41
C CYS A 188 -12.38 -1.29 3.67
N SER A 189 -13.67 -0.96 3.79
CA SER A 189 -14.51 -1.42 4.92
C SER A 189 -14.74 -2.94 4.95
N HIS A 190 -14.29 -3.64 3.91
CA HIS A 190 -14.37 -5.10 3.77
C HIS A 190 -12.98 -5.73 3.52
N GLY A 191 -11.91 -5.02 3.90
CA GLY A 191 -10.56 -5.56 3.87
C GLY A 191 -10.34 -6.67 4.91
N CYS A 192 -9.09 -7.08 5.09
CA CYS A 192 -8.75 -8.12 6.06
C CYS A 192 -8.27 -7.52 7.38
N GLY A 193 -8.48 -8.23 8.49
CA GLY A 193 -7.76 -7.91 9.73
C GLY A 193 -8.26 -6.63 10.42
N GLY A 194 -9.51 -6.26 10.20
CA GLY A 194 -10.14 -5.10 10.84
C GLY A 194 -10.04 -3.80 10.05
N ASP A 195 -9.71 -3.89 8.76
CA ASP A 195 -9.72 -2.73 7.87
C ASP A 195 -11.06 -1.99 7.90
N ARG A 196 -10.97 -0.67 7.91
CA ARG A 196 -12.11 0.25 7.85
C ARG A 196 -11.65 1.57 7.31
N CYS A 197 -12.50 2.28 6.58
CA CYS A 197 -12.18 3.62 6.11
C CYS A 197 -13.29 4.58 6.51
N THR A 198 -13.43 4.78 7.82
CA THR A 198 -14.40 5.70 8.42
C THR A 198 -13.74 7.03 8.77
N GLU A 199 -14.48 8.13 8.64
CA GLU A 199 -14.02 9.48 8.99
C GLU A 199 -12.72 9.88 8.28
N MET A 200 -12.64 9.51 7.00
CA MET A 200 -11.48 9.76 6.17
C MET A 200 -11.42 11.22 5.74
N HIS A 201 -10.23 11.78 5.74
CA HIS A 201 -9.96 13.11 5.20
C HIS A 201 -8.84 13.03 4.17
N ALA A 202 -8.87 13.97 3.23
CA ALA A 202 -7.78 14.10 2.28
C ALA A 202 -6.54 14.64 3.01
N MET A 203 -5.45 13.88 2.96
CA MET A 203 -4.15 14.33 3.43
C MET A 203 -3.70 15.56 2.63
N LYS A 204 -3.00 16.48 3.28
CA LYS A 204 -2.42 17.62 2.57
C LYS A 204 -1.43 17.12 1.52
N ARG A 205 -1.63 17.53 0.27
CA ARG A 205 -0.70 17.20 -0.81
C ARG A 205 0.68 17.82 -0.53
N SER A 206 1.71 16.98 -0.48
CA SER A 206 3.12 17.37 -0.47
C SER A 206 3.78 17.06 -1.81
N ASP A 207 4.98 17.57 -2.05
CA ASP A 207 5.80 17.07 -3.15
C ASP A 207 6.14 15.59 -2.92
N VAL A 208 6.29 14.84 -4.01
CA VAL A 208 6.73 13.43 -3.97
C VAL A 208 8.25 13.40 -3.99
N ILE A 209 8.85 12.69 -3.04
CA ILE A 209 10.31 12.50 -3.01
C ILE A 209 10.65 11.30 -3.92
N ASN A 210 11.27 11.56 -5.06
CA ASN A 210 11.77 10.51 -5.96
C ASN A 210 12.89 9.72 -5.27
N LEU A 211 12.67 8.41 -5.09
CA LEU A 211 13.60 7.45 -4.51
C LEU A 211 14.70 7.05 -5.50
N GLY A 212 14.50 7.29 -6.80
CA GLY A 212 15.26 6.67 -7.87
C GLY A 212 15.08 5.15 -7.90
N GLU A 213 15.90 4.48 -8.69
CA GLU A 213 15.92 3.04 -8.76
C GLU A 213 16.56 2.37 -7.52
N PHE A 214 16.10 1.17 -7.15
CA PHE A 214 16.62 0.45 -5.97
C PHE A 214 18.16 0.32 -5.97
N ARG A 215 18.78 0.10 -7.14
CA ARG A 215 20.25 -0.06 -7.26
C ARG A 215 21.01 1.26 -7.29
N HIS A 216 20.32 2.36 -7.55
CA HIS A 216 20.86 3.70 -7.65
C HIS A 216 19.93 4.67 -6.90
N PRO A 217 19.72 4.46 -5.59
CA PRO A 217 18.78 5.28 -4.85
C PRO A 217 19.22 6.74 -4.87
N ALA A 218 18.26 7.65 -4.90
CA ALA A 218 18.50 9.08 -4.81
C ALA A 218 19.36 9.43 -3.58
N ASP A 219 20.18 10.46 -3.71
CA ASP A 219 21.28 10.77 -2.80
C ASP A 219 20.85 10.72 -1.31
N GLY A 220 21.49 9.82 -0.57
CA GLY A 220 21.29 9.68 0.88
C GLY A 220 20.14 8.76 1.30
N MET A 221 19.41 8.10 0.40
CA MET A 221 18.32 7.19 0.79
C MET A 221 18.78 5.75 1.10
N THR A 222 19.90 5.61 1.81
CA THR A 222 20.53 4.32 2.12
C THR A 222 19.64 3.35 2.92
N TRP A 223 18.63 3.88 3.62
CA TRP A 223 17.68 3.09 4.41
C TRP A 223 16.71 2.26 3.56
N ILE A 224 16.58 2.52 2.25
CA ILE A 224 15.74 1.73 1.33
C ILE A 224 16.12 0.24 1.40
N GLY A 225 17.43 -0.05 1.42
CA GLY A 225 17.96 -1.40 1.48
C GLY A 225 17.95 -2.05 2.87
N SER A 226 17.37 -1.41 3.89
CA SER A 226 17.32 -1.94 5.25
C SER A 226 16.44 -3.18 5.34
N SER A 227 16.93 -4.23 6.00
CA SER A 227 16.17 -5.46 6.28
C SER A 227 15.11 -5.30 7.37
N ARG A 228 14.95 -4.10 7.95
CA ARG A 228 13.94 -3.85 8.99
C ARG A 228 12.51 -3.74 8.47
N TRP A 229 12.31 -3.63 7.15
CA TRP A 229 11.01 -3.53 6.51
C TRP A 229 11.09 -3.97 5.03
N PRO A 230 9.97 -4.23 4.34
CA PRO A 230 9.99 -4.88 3.03
C PRO A 230 10.19 -3.95 1.82
N LEU A 231 10.53 -2.67 2.02
CA LEU A 231 10.56 -1.66 0.95
C LEU A 231 11.44 -2.06 -0.25
N ALA A 232 12.63 -2.58 0.01
CA ALA A 232 13.56 -3.04 -1.02
C ALA A 232 12.96 -4.09 -1.98
N GLU A 233 12.11 -4.97 -1.48
CA GLU A 233 11.46 -6.01 -2.28
C GLU A 233 10.32 -5.40 -3.10
N LYS A 234 9.54 -4.50 -2.49
CA LYS A 234 8.46 -3.78 -3.16
C LYS A 234 8.95 -2.93 -4.34
N MET A 235 10.11 -2.28 -4.21
CA MET A 235 10.72 -1.46 -5.29
C MET A 235 11.27 -2.26 -6.49
N ARG A 236 11.44 -3.57 -6.37
CA ARG A 236 12.11 -4.38 -7.41
C ARG A 236 11.13 -5.09 -8.35
N ARG A 237 9.85 -5.10 -8.02
CA ARG A 237 8.84 -5.88 -8.73
C ARG A 237 7.85 -4.96 -9.42
N THR A 238 7.35 -5.44 -10.55
CA THR A 238 6.17 -4.85 -11.20
C THR A 238 4.90 -5.37 -10.55
N ASP A 239 3.96 -4.48 -10.26
CA ASP A 239 2.62 -4.85 -9.85
C ASP A 239 1.75 -5.26 -11.05
N PHE A 240 2.15 -4.86 -12.25
CA PHE A 240 1.47 -5.08 -13.52
C PHE A 240 1.99 -6.32 -14.26
N THR A 241 2.13 -7.45 -13.57
CA THR A 241 2.54 -8.71 -14.23
C THR A 241 1.62 -9.07 -15.41
N GLU A 242 2.16 -9.74 -16.44
CA GLU A 242 1.38 -10.13 -17.62
C GLU A 242 0.08 -10.90 -17.28
N PRO A 243 0.07 -11.86 -16.32
CA PRO A 243 -1.18 -12.48 -15.87
C PRO A 243 -2.22 -11.50 -15.30
N ARG A 244 -1.80 -10.50 -14.52
CA ARG A 244 -2.70 -9.48 -13.94
C ARG A 244 -3.26 -8.56 -15.02
N VAL A 245 -2.41 -8.04 -15.91
CA VAL A 245 -2.83 -7.20 -17.04
C VAL A 245 -3.78 -7.95 -17.98
N ARG A 246 -3.47 -9.20 -18.33
CA ARG A 246 -4.38 -10.04 -19.14
C ARG A 246 -5.71 -10.29 -18.47
N ARG A 247 -5.74 -10.44 -17.14
CA ARG A 247 -6.98 -10.58 -16.39
C ARG A 247 -7.80 -9.30 -16.44
N MET A 248 -7.19 -8.14 -16.18
CA MET A 248 -7.89 -6.85 -16.25
C MET A 248 -8.48 -6.59 -17.64
N ASN A 249 -7.78 -6.96 -18.70
CA ASN A 249 -8.28 -6.86 -20.07
C ASN A 249 -9.52 -7.73 -20.39
N ARG A 250 -9.88 -8.69 -19.52
CA ARG A 250 -11.04 -9.58 -19.70
C ARG A 250 -12.22 -9.21 -18.81
N LEU A 251 -12.02 -8.34 -17.84
CA LEU A 251 -13.07 -7.87 -16.96
C LEU A 251 -13.79 -6.67 -17.60
N PRO A 252 -15.04 -6.39 -17.21
CA PRO A 252 -15.71 -5.14 -17.55
C PRO A 252 -14.84 -3.93 -17.22
N ASP A 253 -14.89 -2.90 -18.07
CA ASP A 253 -14.08 -1.69 -17.90
C ASP A 253 -14.47 -0.85 -16.68
N THR A 254 -15.55 -1.22 -15.99
CA THR A 254 -16.05 -0.59 -14.76
C THR A 254 -15.61 -1.32 -13.48
N ASP A 255 -14.88 -2.43 -13.59
CA ASP A 255 -14.59 -3.28 -12.43
C ASP A 255 -13.36 -2.80 -11.65
N ILE A 256 -13.47 -2.85 -10.32
CA ILE A 256 -12.33 -2.86 -9.39
C ILE A 256 -12.15 -4.30 -8.94
N ALA A 257 -11.04 -4.91 -9.33
CA ALA A 257 -10.83 -6.33 -9.19
C ALA A 257 -9.74 -6.64 -8.16
N TRP A 258 -9.93 -7.71 -7.39
CA TRP A 258 -8.84 -8.24 -6.56
C TRP A 258 -7.66 -8.67 -7.43
N ALA A 259 -6.45 -8.24 -7.12
CA ALA A 259 -5.25 -8.56 -7.89
C ALA A 259 -4.91 -10.06 -7.81
N ASN A 260 -5.15 -10.68 -6.65
CA ASN A 260 -4.84 -12.08 -6.36
C ASN A 260 -6.10 -12.85 -5.90
N PRO A 261 -7.09 -13.10 -6.79
CA PRO A 261 -8.39 -13.66 -6.40
C PRO A 261 -8.32 -15.04 -5.74
N ALA A 262 -7.26 -15.82 -6.01
CA ALA A 262 -7.04 -17.12 -5.39
C ALA A 262 -6.83 -17.06 -3.87
N LYS A 263 -6.51 -15.89 -3.30
CA LYS A 263 -6.31 -15.68 -1.86
C LYS A 263 -7.61 -15.40 -1.10
N ARG A 264 -8.71 -15.06 -1.81
CA ARG A 264 -10.01 -14.70 -1.21
C ARG A 264 -10.64 -15.78 -0.32
N PRO A 265 -10.57 -17.09 -0.63
CA PRO A 265 -11.16 -18.11 0.23
C PRO A 265 -10.59 -18.09 1.66
N ALA A 266 -9.30 -17.77 1.80
CA ALA A 266 -8.66 -17.69 3.11
C ALA A 266 -9.16 -16.47 3.90
N GLN A 267 -9.37 -15.33 3.24
CA GLN A 267 -9.93 -14.12 3.86
C GLN A 267 -11.34 -14.33 4.37
N ALA A 268 -12.20 -15.04 3.64
CA ALA A 268 -13.56 -15.33 4.11
C ALA A 268 -13.53 -16.13 5.43
N ALA A 269 -12.61 -17.09 5.54
CA ALA A 269 -12.40 -17.84 6.77
C ALA A 269 -11.83 -16.98 7.90
N ILE A 270 -10.86 -16.11 7.62
CA ILE A 270 -10.27 -15.19 8.61
C ILE A 270 -11.31 -14.17 9.09
N TYR A 271 -12.08 -13.58 8.18
CA TYR A 271 -13.16 -12.66 8.50
C TYR A 271 -14.24 -13.33 9.35
N GLY A 272 -14.64 -14.57 8.99
CA GLY A 272 -15.57 -15.36 9.80
C GLY A 272 -15.02 -15.70 11.18
N GLY A 273 -13.72 -16.02 11.28
CA GLY A 273 -13.03 -16.28 12.55
C GLY A 273 -12.95 -15.03 13.43
N ASN A 274 -12.54 -13.89 12.88
CA ASN A 274 -12.47 -12.61 13.57
C ASN A 274 -13.86 -12.12 13.98
N SER A 275 -14.90 -12.37 13.18
CA SER A 275 -16.28 -12.08 13.57
C SER A 275 -16.75 -12.98 14.72
N ALA A 276 -16.32 -14.24 14.75
CA ALA A 276 -16.63 -15.17 15.84
C ALA A 276 -15.89 -14.84 17.15
N LEU A 277 -14.64 -14.39 17.06
CA LEU A 277 -13.84 -13.95 18.21
C LEU A 277 -14.22 -12.53 18.68
N GLY A 278 -14.56 -11.65 17.74
CA GLY A 278 -14.93 -10.25 17.97
C GLY A 278 -16.40 -10.00 18.22
N GLY A 279 -17.29 -11.01 18.17
CA GLY A 279 -18.71 -10.74 18.41
C GLY A 279 -19.67 -11.93 18.51
N ILE A 280 -20.20 -12.07 19.72
CA ILE A 280 -21.66 -12.16 20.01
C ILE A 280 -22.47 -11.02 19.35
N ALA A 281 -21.88 -10.13 18.54
CA ALA A 281 -22.52 -8.94 17.97
C ALA A 281 -22.52 -8.83 16.42
N THR A 282 -21.93 -9.75 15.65
CA THR A 282 -21.70 -9.47 14.20
C THR A 282 -21.92 -10.66 13.25
N GLY A 283 -22.91 -11.51 13.51
CA GLY A 283 -23.18 -12.74 12.73
C GLY A 283 -23.88 -12.58 11.37
N GLY A 284 -23.83 -11.43 10.70
CA GLY A 284 -24.64 -11.18 9.49
C GLY A 284 -23.95 -10.53 8.28
N ARG A 285 -22.79 -9.88 8.42
CA ARG A 285 -22.24 -8.99 7.37
C ARG A 285 -21.14 -9.60 6.50
N SER A 286 -20.69 -10.83 6.79
CA SER A 286 -19.59 -11.50 6.07
C SER A 286 -19.97 -12.00 4.66
N THR A 287 -21.23 -11.86 4.24
CA THR A 287 -21.75 -12.36 2.95
C THR A 287 -22.11 -11.22 1.97
N ASP A 288 -22.07 -9.96 2.41
CA ASP A 288 -22.36 -8.77 1.58
C ASP A 288 -21.27 -8.50 0.54
N THR A 289 -20.05 -9.00 0.72
CA THR A 289 -18.93 -8.79 -0.22
C THR A 289 -19.13 -9.49 -1.58
N ALA A 290 -20.04 -10.48 -1.67
CA ALA A 290 -20.46 -11.05 -2.96
C ALA A 290 -21.66 -10.29 -3.58
N LEU A 291 -22.36 -9.46 -2.79
CA LEU A 291 -23.51 -8.67 -3.20
C LEU A 291 -23.11 -7.36 -3.89
N VAL A 292 -22.04 -6.69 -3.45
CA VAL A 292 -21.57 -5.42 -4.05
C VAL A 292 -21.12 -5.58 -5.51
N LEU A 293 -20.75 -6.80 -5.92
CA LEU A 293 -20.32 -7.12 -7.29
C LEU A 293 -21.39 -7.83 -8.17
N ALA A 294 -22.59 -8.15 -7.65
CA ALA A 294 -23.58 -8.90 -8.44
C ALA A 294 -25.03 -8.64 -8.04
N ASN A 295 -25.75 -7.84 -8.84
CA ASN A 295 -27.18 -7.61 -8.65
C ASN A 295 -28.09 -8.74 -9.21
N ASP A 296 -29.26 -8.89 -8.57
CA ASP A 296 -30.49 -9.65 -8.85
C ASP A 296 -30.47 -11.18 -9.01
N SER A 297 -29.41 -11.84 -9.49
CA SER A 297 -29.44 -13.32 -9.65
C SER A 297 -28.93 -14.11 -8.43
N THR A 298 -28.32 -13.41 -7.47
CA THR A 298 -27.49 -14.01 -6.41
C THR A 298 -28.30 -14.35 -5.14
N GLY A 299 -29.42 -13.68 -4.87
CA GLY A 299 -30.18 -13.81 -3.61
C GLY A 299 -30.69 -15.23 -3.29
N ARG A 300 -31.07 -16.03 -4.31
CA ARG A 300 -31.53 -17.41 -4.12
C ARG A 300 -30.40 -18.42 -3.91
N ALA A 301 -29.22 -18.16 -4.49
CA ALA A 301 -28.03 -18.98 -4.25
C ALA A 301 -27.42 -18.67 -2.87
N LEU A 302 -27.50 -17.41 -2.43
CA LEU A 302 -27.01 -16.95 -1.12
C LEU A 302 -27.76 -17.57 0.04
N GLY A 303 -29.10 -17.60 0.03
CA GLY A 303 -29.85 -18.23 1.12
C GLY A 303 -29.38 -19.68 1.34
N LYS A 304 -29.14 -20.40 0.25
CA LYS A 304 -28.67 -21.79 0.31
C LYS A 304 -27.23 -21.93 0.81
N ALA A 305 -26.34 -21.00 0.48
CA ALA A 305 -24.95 -21.01 0.94
C ALA A 305 -24.82 -20.56 2.41
N GLN A 306 -25.59 -19.56 2.83
CA GLN A 306 -25.70 -19.09 4.20
C GLN A 306 -26.24 -20.19 5.11
N ASP A 307 -27.32 -20.87 4.71
CA ASP A 307 -27.89 -22.01 5.43
C ASP A 307 -26.85 -23.13 5.61
N ARG A 308 -26.11 -23.46 4.54
CA ARG A 308 -25.10 -24.54 4.57
C ARG A 308 -23.89 -24.19 5.43
N THR A 309 -23.46 -22.94 5.42
CA THR A 309 -22.32 -22.46 6.21
C THR A 309 -22.71 -22.35 7.68
N GLY A 310 -23.89 -21.80 7.97
CA GLY A 310 -24.45 -21.76 9.33
C GLY A 310 -24.61 -23.16 9.93
N ASP A 311 -25.12 -24.11 9.13
CA ASP A 311 -25.23 -25.52 9.54
C ASP A 311 -23.86 -26.16 9.79
N ALA A 312 -22.86 -25.87 8.97
CA ALA A 312 -21.51 -26.40 9.12
C ALA A 312 -20.83 -25.85 10.40
N LEU A 313 -20.94 -24.54 10.66
CA LEU A 313 -20.41 -23.91 11.86
C LEU A 313 -21.11 -24.42 13.12
N LYS A 314 -22.45 -24.54 13.10
CA LYS A 314 -23.23 -25.11 14.20
C LYS A 314 -22.84 -26.57 14.48
N LYS A 315 -22.60 -27.38 13.44
CA LYS A 315 -22.10 -28.74 13.59
C LYS A 315 -20.70 -28.78 14.20
N SER A 316 -19.79 -27.93 13.72
CA SER A 316 -18.43 -27.82 14.24
C SER A 316 -18.44 -27.45 15.73
N TRP A 317 -19.20 -26.42 16.10
CA TRP A 317 -19.39 -26.00 17.49
C TRP A 317 -19.94 -27.12 18.39
N ASN A 318 -20.99 -27.80 17.94
CA ASN A 318 -21.57 -28.93 18.68
C ASN A 318 -20.58 -30.08 18.87
N ASN A 319 -19.70 -30.32 17.89
CA ASN A 319 -18.65 -31.34 18.00
C ASN A 319 -17.58 -30.93 19.01
N VAL A 320 -17.18 -29.65 19.04
CA VAL A 320 -16.24 -29.13 20.05
C VAL A 320 -16.84 -29.24 21.45
N ILE A 321 -18.09 -28.80 21.66
CA ILE A 321 -18.76 -28.95 22.97
C ILE A 321 -18.82 -30.41 23.40
N LYS A 322 -19.17 -31.32 22.48
CA LYS A 322 -19.20 -32.76 22.80
C LYS A 322 -17.83 -33.31 23.17
N ALA A 323 -16.78 -32.90 22.46
CA ALA A 323 -15.42 -33.32 22.76
C ALA A 323 -14.98 -32.81 24.14
N VAL A 324 -15.25 -31.54 24.45
CA VAL A 324 -14.93 -30.93 25.75
C VAL A 324 -15.73 -31.58 26.88
N GLY A 325 -17.04 -31.79 26.70
CA GLY A 325 -17.89 -32.47 27.69
C GLY A 325 -17.48 -33.93 27.92
N GLY A 326 -17.05 -34.63 26.87
CA GLY A 326 -16.51 -35.98 26.97
C GLY A 326 -15.20 -36.03 27.77
N ALA A 327 -14.28 -35.09 27.51
CA ALA A 327 -13.02 -34.97 28.24
C ALA A 327 -13.23 -34.63 29.72
N ALA A 328 -14.15 -33.71 30.02
CA ALA A 328 -14.51 -33.36 31.41
C ALA A 328 -15.09 -34.55 32.17
N LYS A 329 -15.99 -35.31 31.54
CA LYS A 329 -16.58 -36.52 32.16
C LYS A 329 -15.54 -37.62 32.41
N ALA A 330 -14.66 -37.87 31.44
CA ALA A 330 -13.58 -38.84 31.60
C ALA A 330 -12.60 -38.45 32.72
N THR A 331 -12.30 -37.16 32.84
CA THR A 331 -11.45 -36.63 33.92
C THR A 331 -12.13 -36.77 35.28
N GLY A 332 -13.42 -36.44 35.39
CA GLY A 332 -14.20 -36.63 36.63
C GLY A 332 -14.21 -38.09 37.09
N GLN A 333 -14.45 -39.03 36.17
CA GLN A 333 -14.44 -40.47 36.47
C GLN A 333 -13.05 -40.98 36.91
N ALA A 334 -11.97 -40.43 36.33
CA ALA A 334 -10.60 -40.79 36.73
C ALA A 334 -10.23 -40.26 38.13
N ILE A 335 -10.84 -39.14 38.56
CA ILE A 335 -10.65 -38.57 39.89
C ILE A 335 -11.48 -39.35 40.93
N GLU A 336 -12.75 -39.64 40.64
CA GLU A 336 -13.63 -40.40 41.54
C GLU A 336 -13.17 -41.86 41.71
N GLY A 337 -12.73 -42.52 40.62
CA GLY A 337 -12.26 -43.91 40.66
C GLY A 337 -10.92 -44.13 41.40
N LYS A 338 -10.18 -43.06 41.72
CA LYS A 338 -8.98 -43.14 42.57
C LYS A 338 -9.31 -43.14 44.06
N SER A 339 -10.48 -42.63 44.47
CA SER A 339 -10.89 -42.55 45.87
C SER A 339 -11.25 -43.90 46.49
N GLU A 340 -11.65 -44.90 45.68
CA GLU A 340 -12.10 -46.21 46.21
C GLU A 340 -10.95 -47.22 46.38
N ARG A 341 -9.76 -46.99 45.81
CA ARG A 341 -8.65 -47.95 45.87
C ARG A 341 -7.65 -47.73 47.00
N GLU A 342 -7.83 -46.70 47.82
CA GLU A 342 -6.92 -46.40 48.93
C GLU A 342 -7.46 -46.83 50.30
N GLY A 343 -8.68 -47.39 50.36
CA GLY A 343 -9.31 -47.88 51.60
C GLY A 343 -9.01 -49.33 52.00
N ASP A 344 -8.33 -50.12 51.16
CA ASP A 344 -8.22 -51.58 51.34
C ASP A 344 -6.77 -52.09 51.54
N ARG A 345 -5.88 -51.23 52.04
CA ARG A 345 -4.50 -51.60 52.44
C ARG A 345 -4.24 -51.30 53.92
N SER A 346 -4.99 -51.95 54.80
CA SER A 346 -4.62 -52.03 56.22
C SER A 346 -5.11 -53.33 56.84
N HIS A 347 -4.45 -54.45 56.52
CA HIS A 347 -4.31 -55.61 57.40
C HIS A 347 -3.14 -56.48 56.93
N GLN A 348 -1.95 -56.15 57.45
CA GLN A 348 -0.87 -57.09 57.71
C GLN A 348 -0.37 -56.84 59.13
#